data_AF-A0A0F5P901-F1
#
_entry.id   AF-A0A0F5P901-F1
#
_cell.length_a   1.000
_cell.length_b   1.000
_cell.length_c   1.000
_cell.angle_alpha   90.00
_cell.angle_beta   90.00
_cell.angle_gamma   90.00
#
_symmetry.space_group_name_H-M   'P 1'
#
loop_
_entity.id
_entity.type
_entity.pdbx_description
1 polymer ?
#
loop_
_entity_poly.entity_id
_entity_poly.type
_entity_poly.pdbx_seq_one_letter_code
_entity_poly.pdbx_strand_id
1 'polypeptide(L)'
;MATVKYRRPPRQQGGNKRTGLSMAELRTYMDTLRAIPAAERTPAQAEELRRLDNTHYHRMLRLPETIARLEARLADLKALAR
;
A
#
# COMPACT_ATOMS: atom_id res chain seq x y z
N MET A 1 -24.71 -34.78 -18.13
CA MET A 1 -24.66 -33.84 -16.98
C MET A 1 -23.48 -32.92 -17.19
N ALA A 2 -23.68 -31.62 -17.47
CA ALA A 2 -22.59 -30.67 -17.74
C ALA A 2 -22.23 -29.89 -16.47
N THR A 3 -21.05 -30.17 -15.90
CA THR A 3 -20.50 -29.43 -14.75
C THR A 3 -20.00 -28.06 -15.20
N VAL A 4 -20.72 -27.00 -14.82
CA VAL A 4 -20.29 -25.60 -14.99
C VAL A 4 -19.11 -25.35 -14.05
N LYS A 5 -17.90 -25.29 -14.61
CA LYS A 5 -16.70 -24.90 -13.87
C LYS A 5 -16.77 -23.40 -13.59
N TYR A 6 -17.16 -23.01 -12.37
CA TYR A 6 -17.00 -21.65 -11.89
C TYR A 6 -15.51 -21.30 -11.81
N ARG A 7 -14.96 -20.71 -12.88
CA ARG A 7 -13.66 -20.03 -12.80
C ARG A 7 -13.87 -18.76 -11.98
N ARG A 8 -13.35 -18.74 -10.75
CA ARG A 8 -13.26 -17.50 -9.97
C ARG A 8 -12.49 -16.47 -10.82
N PRO A 9 -12.99 -15.23 -10.98
CA PRO A 9 -12.23 -14.19 -11.66
C PRO A 9 -10.86 -14.05 -10.95
N PRO A 10 -9.76 -13.84 -11.68
CA PRO A 10 -8.46 -13.64 -11.07
C PRO A 10 -8.62 -12.53 -10.04
N ARG A 11 -8.19 -12.79 -8.79
CA ARG A 11 -8.12 -11.75 -7.77
C ARG A 11 -7.32 -10.62 -8.40
N GLN A 12 -7.96 -9.48 -8.65
CA GLN A 12 -7.32 -8.26 -9.11
C GLN A 12 -6.42 -7.81 -7.95
N GLN A 13 -5.25 -8.42 -7.85
CA GLN A 13 -4.29 -8.20 -6.80
C GLN A 13 -3.65 -6.84 -7.05
N GLY A 14 -3.98 -5.88 -6.19
CA GLY A 14 -3.04 -4.84 -5.80
C GLY A 14 -2.86 -3.65 -6.74
N GLY A 15 -3.76 -3.42 -7.70
CA GLY A 15 -3.79 -2.15 -8.43
C GLY A 15 -4.38 -1.03 -7.58
N ASN A 16 -3.77 0.15 -7.56
CA ASN A 16 -4.43 1.34 -7.02
C ASN A 16 -5.59 1.70 -7.95
N LYS A 17 -6.82 1.55 -7.45
CA LYS A 17 -8.06 1.82 -8.20
C LYS A 17 -8.15 3.25 -8.76
N ARG A 18 -7.35 4.20 -8.25
CA ARG A 18 -7.30 5.59 -8.77
C ARG A 18 -6.34 5.78 -9.93
N THR A 19 -5.23 5.06 -9.98
CA THR A 19 -4.20 5.26 -11.01
C THR A 19 -4.12 4.12 -12.00
N GLY A 20 -4.76 2.98 -11.72
CA GLY A 20 -4.65 1.76 -12.53
C GLY A 20 -3.31 1.04 -12.40
N LEU A 21 -2.33 1.66 -11.72
CA LEU A 21 -0.98 1.15 -11.54
C LEU A 21 -0.93 0.10 -10.43
N SER A 22 -0.11 -0.93 -10.61
CA SER A 22 0.30 -1.86 -9.57
C SER A 22 1.12 -1.16 -8.48
N MET A 23 1.26 -1.80 -7.32
CA MET A 23 2.09 -1.27 -6.22
C MET A 23 3.57 -1.09 -6.60
N ALA A 24 4.10 -1.91 -7.51
CA ALA A 24 5.47 -1.77 -7.99
C ALA A 24 5.61 -0.53 -8.89
N GLU A 25 4.71 -0.38 -9.86
CA GLU A 25 4.69 0.77 -10.77
C GLU A 25 4.45 2.09 -10.04
N LEU A 26 3.60 2.10 -9.01
CA LEU A 26 3.39 3.27 -8.15
C LEU A 26 4.66 3.67 -7.41
N ARG A 27 5.39 2.70 -6.86
CA ARG A 27 6.64 2.97 -6.15
C ARG A 27 7.66 3.60 -7.10
N THR A 28 7.87 2.97 -8.26
CA THR A 28 8.76 3.50 -9.30
C THR A 28 8.33 4.91 -9.74
N TYR A 29 7.04 5.15 -9.93
CA TYR A 29 6.52 6.47 -10.27
C TYR A 29 6.78 7.50 -9.17
N MET A 30 6.53 7.18 -7.91
CA MET A 30 6.85 8.07 -6.79
C MET A 30 8.35 8.34 -6.66
N ASP A 31 9.19 7.35 -6.92
CA ASP A 31 10.64 7.52 -6.92
C ASP A 31 11.09 8.46 -8.05
N THR A 32 10.49 8.36 -9.25
CA THR A 32 10.76 9.32 -10.34
C THR A 32 10.35 10.74 -9.98
N LEU A 33 9.19 10.93 -9.33
CA LEU A 33 8.74 12.26 -8.86
C LEU A 33 9.64 12.83 -7.77
N ARG A 34 10.17 11.96 -6.90
CA ARG A 34 11.09 12.35 -5.81
C ARG A 34 12.50 12.67 -6.32
N ALA A 35 12.94 12.05 -7.42
CA ALA A 35 14.21 12.33 -8.07
C ALA A 35 14.26 13.73 -8.69
N ILE A 36 13.11 14.30 -9.07
CA ILE A 36 13.02 15.69 -9.53
C ILE A 36 13.33 16.61 -8.33
N PRO A 37 14.35 17.49 -8.43
CA PRO A 37 14.65 18.47 -7.39
C PRO A 37 13.43 19.30 -7.05
N ALA A 38 13.23 19.62 -5.76
CA ALA A 38 12.05 20.38 -5.32
C ALA A 38 11.91 21.75 -6.02
N ALA A 39 13.04 22.36 -6.41
CA ALA A 39 13.09 23.62 -7.14
C ALA A 39 12.62 23.52 -8.61
N GLU A 40 12.68 22.32 -9.19
CA GLU A 40 12.31 22.05 -10.60
C GLU A 40 10.96 21.34 -10.71
N ARG A 41 10.36 20.96 -9.57
CA ARG A 41 9.10 20.23 -9.53
C ARG A 41 7.94 21.18 -9.81
N THR A 42 7.10 20.82 -10.77
CA THR A 42 5.89 21.60 -11.04
C THR A 42 4.91 21.52 -9.86
N PRO A 43 4.04 22.53 -9.65
CA PRO A 43 3.02 22.49 -8.60
C PRO A 43 2.10 21.27 -8.70
N ALA A 44 1.81 20.82 -9.93
CA ALA A 44 1.03 19.63 -10.20
C ALA A 44 1.73 18.36 -9.69
N GLN A 45 3.02 18.19 -9.98
CA GLN A 45 3.82 17.06 -9.51
C GLN A 45 3.97 17.05 -7.97
N ALA A 46 4.11 18.22 -7.35
CA ALA A 46 4.19 18.34 -5.90
C ALA A 46 2.86 17.93 -5.23
N GLU A 47 1.73 18.40 -5.76
CA GLU A 47 0.40 18.05 -5.25
C GLU A 47 0.05 16.58 -5.51
N GLU A 48 0.46 16.02 -6.64
CA GLU A 48 0.32 14.60 -6.95
C GLU A 48 1.15 13.73 -6.01
N LEU A 49 2.42 14.08 -5.77
CA LEU A 49 3.26 13.40 -4.80
C LEU A 49 2.65 13.48 -3.39
N ARG A 50 2.12 14.64 -2.99
CA ARG A 50 1.44 14.83 -1.69
C ARG A 50 0.19 13.96 -1.56
N ARG A 51 -0.61 13.84 -2.62
CA ARG A 51 -1.81 12.98 -2.63
C ARG A 51 -1.45 11.51 -2.59
N LEU A 52 -0.45 11.09 -3.35
CA LEU A 52 0.06 9.72 -3.32
C LEU A 52 0.66 9.41 -1.95
N ASP A 53 1.47 10.32 -1.38
CA ASP A 53 2.00 10.19 -0.03
C ASP A 53 0.85 10.05 0.98
N ASN A 54 -0.13 10.96 1.00
CA ASN A 54 -1.26 10.85 1.94
C ASN A 54 -2.05 9.53 1.79
N THR A 55 -2.26 9.06 0.56
CA THR A 55 -3.05 7.83 0.35
C THR A 55 -2.25 6.56 0.70
N HIS A 56 -0.94 6.56 0.48
CA HIS A 56 -0.06 5.41 0.63
C HIS A 56 0.70 5.39 1.97
N TYR A 57 1.20 6.53 2.46
CA TYR A 57 1.79 6.66 3.79
C TYR A 57 0.76 6.50 4.90
N HIS A 58 -0.52 6.81 4.73
CA HIS A 58 -1.52 6.46 5.76
C HIS A 58 -1.66 4.94 5.97
N ARG A 59 -1.47 4.12 4.92
CA ARG A 59 -1.38 2.66 5.10
C ARG A 59 -0.12 2.27 5.86
N MET A 60 0.98 2.99 5.68
CA MET A 60 2.22 2.76 6.43
C MET A 60 2.18 3.31 7.86
N LEU A 61 1.50 4.43 8.13
CA LEU A 61 1.32 5.01 9.47
C LEU A 61 0.41 4.15 10.36
N ARG A 62 -0.45 3.32 9.77
CA ARG A 62 -1.14 2.25 10.49
C ARG A 62 -0.27 1.01 10.75
N LEU A 63 0.90 0.87 10.10
CA LEU A 63 1.81 -0.24 10.38
C LEU A 63 2.33 -0.17 11.82
N PRO A 64 2.80 0.95 12.38
CA PRO A 64 3.18 1.05 13.79
C PRO A 64 2.06 0.59 14.75
N GLU A 65 0.82 1.06 14.56
CA GLU A 65 -0.32 0.63 15.38
C GLU A 65 -0.65 -0.85 15.23
N THR A 66 -0.48 -1.40 14.03
CA THR A 66 -0.73 -2.82 13.76
C THR A 66 0.38 -3.70 14.33
N ILE A 67 1.64 -3.27 14.20
CA ILE A 67 2.83 -3.92 14.76
C ILE A 67 2.72 -3.92 16.28
N ALA A 68 2.43 -2.77 16.91
CA ALA A 68 2.26 -2.68 18.36
C ALA A 68 1.15 -3.60 18.88
N ARG A 69 0.01 -3.70 18.17
CA ARG A 69 -1.07 -4.65 18.51
C ARG A 69 -0.64 -6.11 18.37
N LEU A 70 0.15 -6.45 17.36
CA LEU A 70 0.67 -7.80 17.16
C LEU A 70 1.71 -8.18 18.22
N GLU A 71 2.58 -7.25 18.60
CA GLU A 71 3.58 -7.44 19.66
C GLU A 71 2.91 -7.66 21.03
N ALA A 72 1.87 -6.89 21.36
CA ALA A 72 1.07 -7.09 22.57
C ALA A 72 0.42 -8.48 22.58
N ARG A 73 -0.21 -8.88 21.46
CA ARG A 73 -0.83 -10.21 21.34
C ARG A 73 0.18 -11.34 21.46
N LEU A 74 1.40 -11.17 20.95
CA LEU A 74 2.48 -12.14 21.08
C LEU A 74 2.96 -12.26 22.53
N ALA A 75 3.04 -11.15 23.27
CA ALA A 75 3.38 -11.15 24.69
C ALA A 75 2.32 -11.90 25.51
N ASP A 76 1.03 -11.64 25.26
CA ASP A 76 -0.08 -12.35 25.93
C ASP A 76 -0.02 -13.86 25.69
N LEU A 77 0.23 -14.29 24.44
CA LEU A 77 0.34 -15.70 24.09
C LEU A 77 1.54 -16.37 24.77
N LYS A 78 2.67 -15.66 24.91
CA LYS A 78 3.83 -16.16 25.66
C LYS A 78 3.57 -16.26 27.15
N ALA A 79 2.77 -15.35 27.72
CA ALA A 79 2.38 -15.38 29.12
C ALA A 79 1.45 -16.56 29.45
N LEU A 80 0.55 -16.92 28.53
CA LEU A 80 -0.36 -18.07 28.67
C LEU A 80 0.30 -19.43 28.42
N ALA A 81 1.48 -19.45 27.77
CA ALA A 81 2.25 -20.66 27.50
C ALA A 81 3.24 -21.02 28.63
N ARG A 82 3.21 -20.29 29.75
CA ARG A 82 3.92 -20.56 30.99
C ARG A 82 2.95 -21.08 32.04
#